data_AF-A0A351V6D2-F1
#
_entry.id   AF-A0A351V6D2-F1
#
_cell.length_a   1.000
_cell.length_b   1.000
_cell.length_c   1.000
_cell.angle_alpha   90.00
_cell.angle_beta   90.00
_cell.angle_gamma   90.00
#
_symmetry.space_group_name_H-M   'P 1'
#
loop_
_entity.id
_entity.type
_entity.pdbx_description
1 polymer ?
#
loop_
_entity_poly.entity_id
_entity_poly.type
_entity_poly.pdbx_seq_one_letter_code
_entity_poly.pdbx_strand_id
1 'polypeptide(L)'
;MNVLEKDSLIAEAKMQIKALKKINEWKRLAMLVSAIGVAVAYAGISVTPSNLFLGIPGIFLTLTGIIAAAVINLGLKNGRRNVEKMLWAVSKRRNGDCDEI
;
A
#
# COMPACT_ATOMS: atom_id res chain seq x y z
N MET A 1 22.75 19.04 16.58
CA MET A 1 22.05 18.97 15.26
C MET A 1 21.29 20.26 14.99
N ASN A 2 21.20 20.74 13.74
CA ASN A 2 20.50 22.00 13.47
C ASN A 2 18.97 21.78 13.49
N VAL A 3 18.20 22.69 14.11
CA VAL A 3 16.73 22.54 14.28
C VAL A 3 16.03 22.31 12.94
N LEU A 4 16.55 22.94 11.88
CA LEU A 4 16.07 22.83 10.50
C LEU A 4 16.12 21.40 9.93
N GLU A 5 17.15 20.61 10.27
CA GLU A 5 17.30 19.23 9.77
C GLU A 5 16.33 18.25 10.45
N LYS A 6 16.00 18.50 11.73
CA LYS A 6 14.98 17.74 12.45
C LYS A 6 13.59 17.99 11.85
N ASP A 7 13.27 19.26 11.61
CA ASP A 7 11.97 19.66 11.08
C ASP A 7 11.75 19.14 9.66
N SER A 8 12.80 19.11 8.83
CA SER A 8 12.72 18.54 7.47
C SER A 8 12.45 17.02 7.50
N LEU A 9 13.15 16.27 8.36
CA LEU A 9 12.94 14.82 8.51
C LEU A 9 11.54 14.48 9.02
N ILE A 10 11.01 15.29 9.95
CA ILE A 10 9.65 15.13 10.47
C ILE A 10 8.60 15.46 9.38
N ALA A 11 8.84 16.50 8.59
CA ALA A 11 7.97 16.87 7.47
C ALA A 11 7.93 15.76 6.41
N GLU A 12 9.07 15.17 6.07
CA GLU A 12 9.18 14.08 5.11
C GLU A 12 8.48 12.80 5.61
N ALA A 13 8.66 12.45 6.88
CA ALA A 13 7.95 11.34 7.52
C ALA A 13 6.42 11.53 7.46
N LYS A 14 5.92 12.74 7.73
CA LYS A 14 4.48 13.06 7.60
C LYS A 14 3.97 12.88 6.17
N MET A 15 4.73 13.33 5.17
CA MET A 15 4.35 13.15 3.76
C MET A 15 4.29 11.66 3.38
N GLN A 16 5.26 10.85 3.81
CA GLN A 16 5.25 9.41 3.56
C GLN A 16 4.08 8.70 4.26
N ILE A 17 3.74 9.08 5.50
CA ILE A 17 2.55 8.54 6.20
C ILE A 17 1.26 8.88 5.45
N LYS A 18 1.14 10.10 4.93
CA LYS A 18 -0.04 10.52 4.14
C LYS A 18 -0.16 9.69 2.84
N ALA A 19 0.96 9.42 2.17
CA ALA A 19 1.00 8.56 0.99
C ALA A 19 0.59 7.10 1.32
N LEU A 20 1.10 6.54 2.43
CA LEU A 20 0.72 5.21 2.90
C LEU A 20 -0.78 5.10 3.17
N LYS A 21 -1.40 6.12 3.79
CA LYS A 21 -2.85 6.16 4.01
C LYS A 21 -3.62 6.11 2.69
N LYS A 22 -3.19 6.88 1.69
CA LYS A 22 -3.81 6.86 0.36
C LYS A 22 -3.67 5.50 -0.30
N ILE A 23 -2.48 4.90 -0.30
CA ILE A 23 -2.24 3.58 -0.87
C ILE A 23 -3.12 2.51 -0.19
N ASN A 24 -3.36 2.61 1.11
CA ASN A 24 -4.25 1.70 1.83
C ASN A 24 -5.73 1.85 1.40
N GLU A 25 -6.19 3.07 1.12
CA GLU A 25 -7.51 3.33 0.51
C GLU A 25 -7.61 2.68 -0.87
N TRP A 26 -6.59 2.85 -1.73
CA TRP A 26 -6.52 2.22 -3.05
C TRP A 26 -6.49 0.68 -2.98
N LYS A 27 -5.77 0.11 -2.01
CA LYS A 27 -5.77 -1.33 -1.74
C LYS A 27 -7.18 -1.84 -1.45
N ARG A 28 -7.93 -1.13 -0.60
CA ARG A 28 -9.29 -1.51 -0.23
C ARG A 28 -10.23 -1.49 -1.44
N LEU A 29 -10.13 -0.44 -2.27
CA LEU A 29 -10.89 -0.34 -3.51
C LEU A 29 -10.54 -1.47 -4.49
N ALA A 30 -9.26 -1.77 -4.68
CA ALA A 30 -8.82 -2.87 -5.55
C ALA A 30 -9.38 -4.23 -5.08
N MET A 31 -9.40 -4.51 -3.77
CA MET A 31 -10.00 -5.74 -3.24
C MET A 31 -11.51 -5.81 -3.48
N LEU A 32 -12.24 -4.69 -3.32
CA LEU A 32 -13.68 -4.64 -3.60
C LEU A 32 -13.96 -4.90 -5.08
N VAL A 33 -13.21 -4.27 -5.99
CA VAL A 33 -13.33 -4.50 -7.44
C VAL A 33 -13.02 -5.95 -7.78
N SER A 34 -11.97 -6.53 -7.19
CA SER A 34 -11.62 -7.93 -7.38
C SER A 34 -12.74 -8.87 -6.89
N ALA A 35 -13.37 -8.60 -5.75
CA ALA A 35 -14.47 -9.40 -5.23
C ALA A 35 -15.71 -9.36 -6.14
N ILE A 36 -16.03 -8.19 -6.70
CA ILE A 36 -17.09 -8.05 -7.72
C ILE A 36 -16.71 -8.87 -8.97
N GLY A 37 -15.46 -8.82 -9.41
CA GLY A 37 -14.95 -9.62 -10.53
C GLY A 37 -15.16 -11.12 -10.33
N VAL A 38 -14.89 -11.64 -9.12
CA VAL A 38 -15.12 -13.05 -8.77
C VAL A 38 -16.61 -13.40 -8.84
N ALA A 39 -17.49 -12.54 -8.33
CA ALA A 39 -18.95 -12.75 -8.39
C ALA A 39 -19.46 -12.78 -9.85
N VAL A 40 -18.97 -11.87 -10.69
CA VAL A 40 -19.30 -11.83 -12.13
C VAL A 40 -18.77 -13.07 -12.86
N ALA A 41 -17.54 -13.49 -12.56
CA ALA A 41 -16.95 -14.71 -13.16
C ALA A 41 -17.75 -15.96 -12.78
N TYR A 42 -18.15 -16.09 -11.51
CA TYR A 42 -18.97 -17.21 -11.05
C TYR A 42 -20.34 -17.25 -11.73
N ALA A 43 -21.02 -16.10 -11.82
CA ALA A 43 -22.32 -15.98 -12.52
C ALA A 43 -22.21 -16.27 -14.02
N GLY A 44 -21.12 -15.85 -14.67
CA GLY A 44 -20.89 -16.12 -16.09
C GLY A 44 -20.68 -17.62 -16.41
N ILE A 45 -20.04 -18.35 -15.49
CA ILE A 45 -19.76 -19.80 -15.64
C ILE A 45 -21.00 -20.65 -15.33
N SER A 46 -21.80 -20.28 -14.32
CA SER A 46 -23.05 -20.99 -13.97
C SER A 46 -24.21 -20.71 -14.94
N VAL A 47 -24.07 -19.64 -15.72
CA VAL A 47 -24.92 -19.14 -16.82
C VAL A 47 -25.39 -20.23 -17.80
N THR A 48 -24.50 -20.60 -18.74
CA THR A 48 -24.70 -21.51 -19.89
C THR A 48 -23.34 -21.68 -20.62
N PRO A 49 -23.03 -22.81 -21.29
CA PRO A 49 -21.76 -23.01 -22.03
C PRO A 49 -21.45 -22.01 -23.16
N SER A 50 -22.39 -21.17 -23.59
CA SER A 50 -22.18 -20.13 -24.62
C SER A 50 -21.58 -18.82 -24.10
N ASN A 51 -21.45 -18.64 -22.77
CA ASN A 51 -20.98 -17.38 -22.16
C ASN A 51 -19.48 -17.36 -21.80
N LEU A 52 -18.66 -18.17 -22.47
CA LEU A 52 -17.18 -18.14 -22.34
C LEU A 52 -16.59 -16.73 -22.55
N PHE A 53 -17.28 -15.86 -23.30
CA PHE A 53 -16.91 -14.47 -23.52
C PHE A 53 -16.86 -13.62 -22.25
N LEU A 54 -17.62 -13.96 -21.20
CA LEU A 54 -17.61 -13.28 -19.91
C LEU A 54 -16.61 -13.89 -18.91
N GLY A 55 -16.29 -15.18 -19.04
CA GLY A 55 -15.39 -15.88 -18.11
C GLY A 55 -13.92 -15.48 -18.25
N ILE A 56 -13.41 -15.39 -19.48
CA ILE A 56 -12.01 -15.04 -19.77
C ILE A 56 -11.61 -13.66 -19.22
N PRO A 57 -12.35 -12.56 -19.50
CA PRO A 57 -12.00 -11.25 -18.94
C PRO A 57 -12.10 -11.21 -17.40
N GLY A 58 -12.98 -11.99 -16.79
CA GLY A 58 -13.07 -12.11 -15.32
C GLY A 58 -11.82 -12.71 -14.68
N ILE A 59 -11.21 -13.71 -15.32
CA ILE A 59 -9.94 -14.31 -14.86
C ILE A 59 -8.80 -13.29 -14.95
N PHE A 60 -8.70 -12.54 -16.06
CA PHE A 60 -7.70 -11.48 -16.21
C PHE A 60 -7.87 -10.36 -15.17
N LEU A 61 -9.09 -9.95 -14.88
CA LEU A 61 -9.38 -8.96 -13.85
C LEU A 61 -8.95 -9.45 -12.46
N THR A 62 -9.18 -10.73 -12.17
CA THR A 62 -8.80 -11.33 -10.88
C THR A 62 -7.28 -11.40 -10.73
N LEU A 63 -6.56 -11.87 -11.76
CA LEU A 63 -5.10 -11.96 -11.75
C LEU A 63 -4.44 -10.58 -11.59
N THR A 64 -4.91 -9.59 -12.34
CA THR A 64 -4.40 -8.20 -12.22
C THR A 64 -4.70 -7.60 -10.85
N GLY A 65 -5.86 -7.88 -10.27
CA GLY A 65 -6.21 -7.51 -8.90
C GLY A 65 -5.26 -8.10 -7.86
N ILE A 66 -4.93 -9.40 -7.96
CA ILE A 66 -3.99 -10.07 -7.06
C ILE A 66 -2.58 -9.47 -7.17
N ILE A 67 -2.08 -9.25 -8.39
CA ILE A 67 -0.75 -8.67 -8.63
C ILE A 67 -0.69 -7.24 -8.07
N ALA A 68 -1.71 -6.43 -8.35
CA ALA A 68 -1.79 -5.06 -7.82
C ALA A 68 -1.83 -5.06 -6.28
N ALA A 69 -2.62 -5.95 -5.67
CA ALA A 69 -2.68 -6.08 -4.22
C ALA A 69 -1.31 -6.49 -3.63
N ALA A 70 -0.58 -7.39 -4.27
CA ALA A 70 0.75 -7.81 -3.83
C ALA A 70 1.77 -6.66 -3.89
N VAL A 71 1.82 -5.92 -5.00
CA VAL A 71 2.70 -4.75 -5.18
C VAL A 71 2.38 -3.66 -4.16
N ILE A 72 1.10 -3.37 -3.96
CA ILE A 72 0.64 -2.39 -2.96
C ILE A 72 1.06 -2.84 -1.55
N ASN A 73 0.89 -4.12 -1.21
CA ASN A 73 1.23 -4.64 0.11
C ASN A 73 2.75 -4.55 0.38
N LEU A 74 3.57 -4.85 -0.62
CA LEU A 74 5.03 -4.69 -0.55
C LEU A 74 5.42 -3.22 -0.42
N GLY A 75 4.83 -2.33 -1.22
CA GLY A 75 5.06 -0.89 -1.16
C GLY A 75 4.72 -0.31 0.21
N LEU A 76 3.57 -0.68 0.79
CA LEU A 76 3.16 -0.26 2.13
C LEU A 76 4.13 -0.74 3.22
N LYS A 77 4.53 -2.01 3.17
CA LYS A 77 5.44 -2.61 4.16
C LYS A 77 6.82 -1.95 4.10
N ASN A 78 7.34 -1.70 2.90
CA ASN A 78 8.64 -1.07 2.70
C ASN A 78 8.61 0.42 3.08
N GLY A 79 7.55 1.14 2.70
CA GLY A 79 7.37 2.55 3.06
C GLY A 79 7.30 2.77 4.57
N ARG A 80 6.54 1.92 5.30
CA ARG A 80 6.51 1.98 6.78
C ARG A 80 7.90 1.79 7.40
N ARG A 81 8.68 0.81 6.93
CA ARG A 81 10.04 0.56 7.45
C ARG A 81 10.97 1.74 7.16
N ASN A 82 10.81 2.44 6.04
CA ASN A 82 11.59 3.63 5.73
C ASN A 82 11.27 4.79 6.69
N VAL A 83 9.99 5.03 6.98
CA VAL A 83 9.57 6.03 7.97
C VAL A 83 10.08 5.69 9.37
N GLU A 84 9.95 4.43 9.80
CA GLU A 84 10.43 3.97 11.11
C GLU A 84 11.94 4.20 11.27
N LYS A 85 12.75 3.95 10.21
CA LYS A 85 14.19 4.24 10.23
C LYS A 85 14.50 5.72 10.38
N MET A 86 13.77 6.60 9.69
CA MET A 86 13.95 8.05 9.83
C MET A 86 13.62 8.51 11.26
N LEU A 87 12.48 8.07 11.81
CA LEU A 87 12.07 8.40 13.17
C LEU A 87 13.06 7.86 14.21
N TRP A 88 13.56 6.64 14.02
CA TRP A 88 14.59 6.06 14.88
C TRP A 88 15.91 6.84 14.80
N ALA A 89 16.32 7.28 13.60
CA ALA A 89 17.51 8.10 13.44
C ALA A 89 17.38 9.45 14.18
N VAL A 90 16.21 10.10 14.09
CA VAL A 90 15.91 11.34 14.83
C VAL A 90 15.92 11.10 16.35
N SER A 91 15.30 10.02 16.82
CA SER A 91 15.27 9.62 18.23
C SER A 91 16.66 9.33 18.80
N LYS A 92 17.45 8.50 18.10
CA LYS A 92 18.81 8.14 18.51
C LYS A 92 19.75 9.34 18.57
N ARG A 93 19.67 10.23 17.57
CA ARG A 93 20.44 11.49 17.55
C ARG A 93 20.04 12.44 18.69
N ARG A 94 18.74 12.50 19.04
CA ARG A 94 18.26 13.32 20.17
C ARG A 94 18.84 12.84 21.52
N ASN A 95 18.90 11.53 21.74
CA ASN A 95 19.45 11.01 23.00
C ASN A 95 20.96 11.26 23.11
N GLY A 96 21.72 11.14 22.01
CA GLY A 96 23.15 11.47 22.02
C GLY A 96 23.48 12.94 22.31
N ASP A 97 22.66 13.90 21.86
CA ASP A 97 22.79 15.32 22.24
C ASP A 97 22.56 15.55 23.75
N CYS A 98 21.81 14.67 24.44
CA CYS A 98 21.58 14.77 25.89
C CYS A 98 22.69 14.12 26.73
N ASP A 99 23.55 13.30 26.12
CA ASP A 99 24.68 12.64 26.79
C ASP A 99 25.96 13.50 26.75
N GLU A 100 25.97 14.59 25.97
CA GLU A 100 27.10 15.55 25.81
C GLU A 100 26.91 16.89 26.56
N ILE A 101 25.88 17.03 27.40
CA ILE A 101 25.64 18.20 28.28
C ILE A 101 25.88 17.81 29.74
#